data_AF-H8Z9W7-F1
#
_entry.id   AF-H8Z9W7-F1
#
_cell.length_a   1.000
_cell.length_b   1.000
_cell.length_c   1.000
_cell.angle_alpha   90.00
_cell.angle_beta   90.00
_cell.angle_gamma   90.00
#
_symmetry.space_group_name_H-M   'P 1'
#
loop_
_entity.id
_entity.type
_entity.pdbx_description
1 polymer ?
#
loop_
_entity_poly.entity_id
_entity_poly.type
_entity_poly.pdbx_seq_one_letter_code
_entity_poly.pdbx_strand_id
1 'polypeptide(L)'
;MGLVERFISLVKEGSTKEDDALYLAGYTVEQSTKNLEYLLDEKNLLGAKYTLIFNLADPGVLKRSYRRIKKFIEKSDWIIGNAEEFTELFHQETQEYPTDRNSLHDYIGRRFDYAVVTDGSGPVTVYAKTNGKKCVLVKQPEDIKVKNPTGAGDVFAATFFSHILVDASDVQGALDSSVARTSEYLTRLTGRMENNHV
;
A
#
# COMPACT_ATOMS: atom_id res chain seq x y z
N MET A 1 15.69 24.05 -5.83
CA MET A 1 14.26 23.75 -5.58
C MET A 1 14.18 22.38 -4.92
N GLY A 2 13.72 22.31 -3.68
CA GLY A 2 13.57 21.05 -2.94
C GLY A 2 12.48 20.16 -3.53
N LEU A 3 12.51 18.86 -3.21
CA LEU A 3 11.51 17.89 -3.69
C LEU A 3 10.08 18.28 -3.28
N VAL A 4 9.94 18.85 -2.08
CA VAL A 4 8.68 19.41 -1.55
C VAL A 4 8.21 20.61 -2.37
N GLU A 5 9.09 21.57 -2.65
CA GLU A 5 8.76 22.76 -3.45
C GLU A 5 8.33 22.37 -4.88
N ARG A 6 8.97 21.35 -5.46
CA ARG A 6 8.62 20.80 -6.77
C ARG A 6 7.27 20.09 -6.75
N PHE A 7 6.98 19.32 -5.71
CA PHE A 7 5.67 18.70 -5.55
C PHE A 7 4.57 19.76 -5.36
N ILE A 8 4.80 20.77 -4.53
CA ILE A 8 3.85 21.87 -4.33
C ILE A 8 3.63 22.65 -5.63
N SER A 9 4.69 22.93 -6.38
CA SER A 9 4.60 23.56 -7.70
C SER A 9 3.80 22.70 -8.67
N LEU A 10 4.01 21.38 -8.73
CA LEU A 10 3.21 20.47 -9.56
C LEU A 10 1.73 20.43 -9.15
N VAL A 11 1.44 20.33 -7.84
CA VAL A 11 0.08 20.37 -7.31
C VAL A 11 -0.61 21.71 -7.63
N LYS A 12 0.12 22.83 -7.58
CA LYS A 12 -0.39 24.17 -7.88
C LYS A 12 -0.50 24.46 -9.38
N GLU A 13 0.41 23.95 -10.20
CA GLU A 13 0.52 24.21 -11.65
C GLU A 13 -0.47 23.37 -12.47
N GLY A 14 -0.91 22.23 -11.93
CA GLY A 14 -1.97 21.46 -12.55
C GLY A 14 -1.92 20.00 -12.17
N SER A 15 -2.67 19.65 -11.13
CA SER A 15 -3.68 18.61 -11.28
C SER A 15 -4.77 18.81 -10.24
N THR A 16 -5.86 19.40 -10.69
CA THR A 16 -7.14 19.45 -9.99
C THR A 16 -8.01 18.24 -10.36
N LYS A 17 -7.44 17.23 -11.04
CA LYS A 17 -8.15 16.02 -11.46
C LYS A 17 -8.16 15.01 -10.31
N GLU A 18 -9.26 14.29 -10.17
CA GLU A 18 -9.46 13.29 -9.11
C GLU A 18 -8.52 12.07 -9.22
N ASP A 19 -7.70 12.01 -10.28
CA ASP A 19 -6.95 10.82 -10.70
C ASP A 19 -5.45 10.86 -10.31
N ASP A 20 -4.99 11.93 -9.64
CA ASP A 20 -3.61 12.03 -9.16
C ASP A 20 -3.39 11.25 -7.86
N ALA A 21 -2.17 10.73 -7.65
CA ALA A 21 -1.82 10.00 -6.44
C ALA A 21 -0.48 10.41 -5.82
N LEU A 22 -0.46 10.40 -4.48
CA LEU A 22 0.77 10.47 -3.69
C LEU A 22 0.99 9.11 -3.03
N TYR A 23 2.00 8.38 -3.48
CA TYR A 23 2.42 7.12 -2.88
C TYR A 23 3.58 7.36 -1.91
N LEU A 24 3.41 6.98 -0.63
CA LEU A 24 4.42 7.12 0.41
C LEU A 24 4.72 5.78 1.07
N ALA A 25 5.98 5.36 1.02
CA ALA A 25 6.46 4.22 1.80
C ALA A 25 6.94 4.65 3.19
N GLY A 26 6.67 3.81 4.20
CA GLY A 26 7.02 4.07 5.61
C GLY A 26 8.49 4.46 5.82
N TYR A 27 9.44 3.80 5.14
CA TYR A 27 10.87 4.17 5.19
C TYR A 27 11.14 5.62 4.74
N THR A 28 10.42 6.10 3.73
CA THR A 28 10.56 7.46 3.21
C THR A 28 10.07 8.48 4.24
N VAL A 29 8.95 8.16 4.89
CA VAL A 29 8.36 9.01 5.93
C VAL A 29 9.22 9.04 7.19
N GLU A 30 9.79 7.92 7.60
CA GLU A 30 10.72 7.84 8.74
C GLU A 30 11.91 8.81 8.59
N GLN A 31 12.45 8.93 7.37
CA GLN A 31 13.62 9.76 7.09
C GLN A 31 13.29 11.25 6.86
N SER A 32 12.08 11.56 6.39
CA SER A 32 11.71 12.91 5.92
C SER A 32 10.41 13.45 6.53
N THR A 33 10.06 13.04 7.75
CA THR A 33 8.75 13.28 8.37
C THR A 33 8.29 14.74 8.28
N LYS A 34 9.11 15.70 8.73
CA LYS A 34 8.73 17.13 8.75
C LYS A 34 8.34 17.69 7.38
N ASN A 35 9.09 17.29 6.35
CA ASN A 35 8.88 17.75 4.98
C ASN A 35 7.59 17.16 4.37
N LEU A 36 7.28 15.92 4.72
CA LEU A 36 6.10 15.21 4.20
C LEU A 36 4.83 15.54 5.00
N GLU A 37 4.95 15.92 6.27
CA GLU A 37 3.82 16.44 7.06
C GLU A 37 3.28 17.73 6.45
N TYR A 38 4.16 18.58 5.92
CA TYR A 38 3.75 19.78 5.18
C TYR A 38 2.86 19.41 3.98
N LEU A 39 3.20 18.34 3.23
CA LEU A 39 2.37 17.87 2.11
C LEU A 39 0.97 17.41 2.55
N LEU A 40 0.89 16.73 3.69
CA LEU A 40 -0.39 16.28 4.27
C LEU A 40 -1.29 17.44 4.72
N ASP A 41 -0.68 18.54 5.17
CA ASP A 41 -1.42 19.71 5.64
C ASP A 41 -1.80 20.61 4.45
N GLU A 42 -0.97 20.66 3.40
CA GLU A 42 -1.26 21.34 2.14
C GLU A 42 -2.42 20.69 1.35
N LYS A 43 -2.65 19.37 1.45
CA LYS A 43 -3.83 18.72 0.81
C LYS A 43 -5.13 19.45 1.15
N ASN A 44 -5.30 19.76 2.43
CA ASN A 44 -6.48 20.46 2.93
C ASN A 44 -6.44 21.96 2.62
N LEU A 45 -5.28 22.61 2.76
CA LEU A 45 -5.14 24.05 2.56
C LEU A 45 -5.26 24.48 1.10
N LEU A 46 -4.77 23.67 0.17
CA LEU A 46 -4.77 23.95 -1.27
C LEU A 46 -5.99 23.37 -2.00
N GLY A 47 -6.84 22.60 -1.31
CA GLY A 47 -7.93 21.86 -1.95
C GLY A 47 -7.42 20.83 -2.97
N ALA A 48 -6.20 20.33 -2.80
CA ALA A 48 -5.59 19.39 -3.72
C ALA A 48 -6.34 18.06 -3.69
N LYS A 49 -6.80 17.61 -4.86
CA LYS A 49 -7.54 16.35 -5.02
C LYS A 49 -6.59 15.26 -5.49
N TYR A 50 -5.85 14.65 -4.56
CA TYR A 50 -5.06 13.46 -4.85
C TYR A 50 -5.37 12.32 -3.88
N THR A 51 -5.28 11.10 -4.39
CA THR A 51 -5.36 9.86 -3.61
C THR A 51 -4.06 9.65 -2.85
N LEU A 52 -4.12 9.60 -1.52
CA LEU A 52 -2.98 9.29 -0.67
C LEU A 52 -2.91 7.78 -0.42
N ILE A 53 -1.83 7.17 -0.90
CA ILE A 53 -1.54 5.75 -0.71
C ILE A 53 -0.37 5.62 0.25
N PHE A 54 -0.55 4.88 1.33
CA PHE A 54 0.50 4.63 2.32
C PHE A 54 0.91 3.16 2.37
N ASN A 55 2.19 2.89 2.12
CA ASN A 55 2.78 1.56 2.27
C ASN A 55 3.47 1.43 3.64
N LEU A 56 3.06 0.44 4.43
CA LEU A 56 3.57 0.15 5.78
C LEU A 56 5.07 -0.20 5.82
N ALA A 57 5.61 -0.68 4.68
CA ALA A 57 7.02 -0.89 4.40
C ALA A 57 7.72 -2.07 5.10
N ASP A 58 7.76 -2.11 6.43
CA ASP A 58 8.15 -3.30 7.21
C ASP A 58 7.73 -3.20 8.69
N PRO A 59 7.64 -4.35 9.40
CA PRO A 59 7.31 -4.36 10.83
C PRO A 59 8.32 -3.58 11.68
N GLY A 60 9.59 -3.54 11.30
CA GLY A 60 10.61 -2.78 12.02
C GLY A 60 10.38 -1.27 11.94
N VAL A 61 9.94 -0.71 10.80
CA VAL A 61 9.56 0.71 10.69
C VAL A 61 8.42 1.02 11.65
N LEU A 62 7.40 0.15 11.70
CA LEU A 62 6.28 0.32 12.62
C LEU A 62 6.76 0.30 14.07
N LYS A 63 7.56 -0.68 14.48
CA LYS A 63 8.10 -0.77 15.86
C LYS A 63 8.81 0.49 16.33
N ARG A 64 9.72 1.02 15.50
CA ARG A 64 10.62 2.11 15.92
C ARG A 64 10.08 3.51 15.63
N SER A 65 9.19 3.63 14.64
CA SER A 65 8.78 4.90 14.07
C SER A 65 7.26 5.09 13.98
N TYR A 66 6.44 4.20 14.56
CA TYR A 66 4.97 4.31 14.56
C TYR A 66 4.48 5.73 14.88
N ARG A 67 4.98 6.35 15.95
CA ARG A 67 4.57 7.71 16.35
C ARG A 67 4.79 8.76 15.25
N ARG A 68 5.82 8.61 14.42
CA ARG A 68 6.15 9.53 13.32
C ARG A 68 5.28 9.27 12.09
N ILE A 69 4.98 8.00 11.81
CA ILE A 69 4.23 7.61 10.60
C ILE A 69 2.72 7.53 10.82
N LYS A 70 2.26 7.52 12.08
CA LYS A 70 0.84 7.41 12.46
C LYS A 70 -0.06 8.41 11.73
N LYS A 71 0.35 9.68 11.66
CA LYS A 71 -0.43 10.72 10.96
C LYS A 71 -0.65 10.40 9.47
N PHE A 72 0.30 9.72 8.83
CA PHE A 72 0.20 9.34 7.42
C PHE A 72 -0.74 8.15 7.23
N ILE A 73 -0.70 7.18 8.15
CA ILE A 73 -1.64 6.04 8.22
C ILE A 73 -3.07 6.53 8.45
N GLU A 74 -3.26 7.53 9.33
CA GLU A 74 -4.59 8.08 9.63
C GLU A 74 -5.17 8.91 8.50
N LYS A 75 -4.33 9.59 7.71
CA LYS A 75 -4.76 10.45 6.61
C LYS A 75 -4.82 9.74 5.25
N SER A 76 -4.30 8.52 5.12
CA SER A 76 -4.26 7.80 3.85
C SER A 76 -5.64 7.36 3.39
N ASP A 77 -5.90 7.54 2.10
CA ASP A 77 -7.11 7.03 1.44
C ASP A 77 -7.01 5.51 1.25
N TRP A 78 -5.80 5.03 0.90
CA TRP A 78 -5.46 3.61 0.80
C TRP A 78 -4.27 3.28 1.68
N ILE A 79 -4.33 2.11 2.34
CA ILE A 79 -3.19 1.52 3.03
C ILE A 79 -2.80 0.19 2.39
N ILE A 80 -1.51 -0.06 2.22
CA ILE A 80 -0.98 -1.33 1.72
C ILE A 80 0.12 -1.84 2.62
N GLY A 81 0.15 -3.15 2.82
CA GLY A 81 1.22 -3.83 3.53
C GLY A 81 1.06 -5.34 3.45
N ASN A 82 1.97 -6.08 4.06
CA ASN A 82 1.84 -7.51 4.26
C ASN A 82 1.18 -7.84 5.62
N ALA A 83 0.83 -9.12 5.82
CA ALA A 83 0.19 -9.57 7.05
C ALA A 83 1.03 -9.30 8.33
N GLU A 84 2.36 -9.38 8.25
CA GLU A 84 3.25 -9.10 9.38
C GLU A 84 3.25 -7.60 9.73
N GLU A 85 3.23 -6.72 8.73
CA GLU A 85 3.13 -5.27 8.90
C GLU A 85 1.80 -4.88 9.54
N PHE A 86 0.69 -5.45 9.08
CA PHE A 86 -0.61 -5.19 9.71
C PHE A 86 -0.70 -5.77 11.13
N THR A 87 -0.06 -6.91 11.39
CA THR A 87 0.05 -7.48 12.73
C THR A 87 0.80 -6.54 13.66
N GLU A 88 1.90 -5.96 13.19
CA GLU A 88 2.65 -4.98 13.96
C GLU A 88 1.87 -3.67 14.16
N LEU A 89 1.17 -3.19 13.13
CA LEU A 89 0.31 -2.02 13.25
C LEU A 89 -0.79 -2.23 14.29
N PHE A 90 -1.45 -3.40 14.28
CA PHE A 90 -2.40 -3.79 15.31
C PHE A 90 -1.75 -3.67 16.70
N HIS A 91 -0.54 -4.23 16.87
CA HIS A 91 0.17 -4.18 18.13
C HIS A 91 0.50 -2.76 18.60
N GLN A 92 0.95 -1.90 17.69
CA GLN A 92 1.23 -0.50 18.02
C GLN A 92 -0.04 0.26 18.44
N GLU A 93 -1.20 -0.08 17.89
CA GLU A 93 -2.48 0.59 18.21
C GLU A 93 -3.18 0.03 19.45
N THR A 94 -3.11 -1.28 19.71
CA THR A 94 -3.85 -1.95 20.78
C THR A 94 -2.99 -2.33 21.98
N GLN A 95 -1.67 -2.34 21.82
CA GLN A 95 -0.71 -2.93 22.78
C GLN A 95 -0.87 -4.44 22.98
N GLU A 96 -1.58 -5.13 22.08
CA GLU A 96 -1.82 -6.58 22.08
C GLU A 96 -1.40 -7.18 20.73
N TYR A 97 -1.20 -8.49 20.65
CA TYR A 97 -1.07 -9.17 19.35
C TYR A 97 -2.39 -9.82 18.96
N PRO A 98 -2.74 -9.90 17.67
CA PRO A 98 -3.96 -10.58 17.23
C PRO A 98 -3.92 -12.04 17.66
N THR A 99 -5.03 -12.53 18.23
CA THR A 99 -5.14 -13.91 18.74
C THR A 99 -5.22 -14.93 17.61
N ASP A 100 -5.72 -14.49 16.45
CA ASP A 100 -5.91 -15.29 15.25
C ASP A 100 -6.02 -14.39 14.00
N ARG A 101 -6.07 -15.01 12.82
CA ARG A 101 -6.23 -14.28 11.56
C ARG A 101 -7.53 -13.48 11.48
N ASN A 102 -8.62 -13.98 12.08
CA ASN A 102 -9.91 -13.31 12.02
C ASN A 102 -9.88 -11.99 12.79
N SER A 103 -9.24 -11.96 13.97
CA SER A 103 -9.07 -10.74 14.77
C SER A 103 -8.30 -9.66 14.00
N LEU A 104 -7.26 -10.05 13.24
CA LEU A 104 -6.52 -9.13 12.38
C LEU A 104 -7.40 -8.61 11.23
N HIS A 105 -8.13 -9.49 10.55
CA HIS A 105 -9.03 -9.13 9.46
C HIS A 105 -10.17 -8.21 9.93
N ASP A 106 -10.72 -8.46 11.12
CA ASP A 106 -11.76 -7.65 11.76
C ASP A 106 -11.23 -6.25 12.09
N TYR A 107 -10.02 -6.16 12.65
CA TYR A 107 -9.36 -4.88 12.90
C TYR A 107 -9.19 -4.09 11.60
N ILE A 108 -8.62 -4.69 10.55
CA ILE A 108 -8.38 -4.01 9.27
C ILE A 108 -9.70 -3.53 8.66
N GLY A 109 -10.72 -4.40 8.60
CA GLY A 109 -12.01 -4.09 8.00
C GLY A 109 -12.81 -3.02 8.76
N ARG A 110 -12.60 -2.89 10.07
CA ARG A 110 -13.18 -1.79 10.88
C ARG A 110 -12.39 -0.51 10.73
N ARG A 111 -11.06 -0.60 10.76
CA ARG A 111 -10.13 0.54 10.84
C ARG A 111 -9.96 1.26 9.51
N PHE A 112 -10.05 0.54 8.39
CA PHE A 112 -9.81 1.07 7.06
C PHE A 112 -11.01 0.84 6.15
N ASP A 113 -11.31 1.84 5.31
CA ASP A 113 -12.29 1.69 4.24
C ASP A 113 -11.66 1.06 2.99
N TYR A 114 -10.39 1.39 2.73
CA TYR A 114 -9.60 0.80 1.66
C TYR A 114 -8.24 0.32 2.16
N ALA A 115 -7.98 -0.98 2.04
CA ALA A 115 -6.73 -1.60 2.47
C ALA A 115 -6.37 -2.79 1.58
N VAL A 116 -5.07 -2.98 1.34
CA VAL A 116 -4.52 -4.14 0.63
C VAL A 116 -3.57 -4.87 1.58
N VAL A 117 -3.85 -6.15 1.81
CA VAL A 117 -3.04 -7.03 2.67
C VAL A 117 -2.48 -8.14 1.80
N THR A 118 -1.17 -8.16 1.66
CA THR A 118 -0.43 -9.22 0.96
C THR A 118 0.07 -10.27 1.96
N ASP A 119 0.18 -11.55 1.56
CA ASP A 119 0.63 -12.62 2.46
C ASP A 119 1.69 -13.53 1.79
N GLY A 120 2.56 -12.95 0.96
CA GLY A 120 3.59 -13.70 0.23
C GLY A 120 2.99 -14.80 -0.66
N SER A 121 3.04 -16.05 -0.20
CA SER A 121 2.42 -17.21 -0.88
C SER A 121 0.95 -17.43 -0.48
N GLY A 122 0.49 -16.78 0.58
CA GLY A 122 -0.91 -16.74 1.00
C GLY A 122 -1.77 -15.80 0.15
N PRO A 123 -3.08 -15.80 0.39
CA PRO A 123 -4.01 -14.98 -0.39
C PRO A 123 -3.81 -13.48 -0.13
N VAL A 124 -3.93 -12.70 -1.19
CA VAL A 124 -4.06 -11.24 -1.09
C VAL A 124 -5.50 -10.90 -0.73
N THR A 125 -5.67 -10.06 0.28
CA THR A 125 -6.99 -9.57 0.72
C THR A 125 -7.10 -8.08 0.46
N VAL A 126 -8.18 -7.66 -0.19
CA VAL A 126 -8.49 -6.25 -0.45
C VAL A 126 -9.79 -5.88 0.27
N TYR A 127 -9.71 -4.87 1.11
CA TYR A 127 -10.85 -4.18 1.69
C TYR A 127 -11.13 -2.96 0.84
N ALA A 128 -12.36 -2.78 0.40
CA ALA A 128 -12.76 -1.60 -0.35
C ALA A 128 -14.21 -1.25 -0.06
N LYS A 129 -14.59 -0.01 -0.37
CA LYS A 129 -15.99 0.43 -0.34
C LYS A 129 -16.51 0.62 -1.75
N THR A 130 -17.28 -0.34 -2.24
CA THR A 130 -17.88 -0.30 -3.57
C THR A 130 -19.36 0.02 -3.46
N ASN A 131 -19.85 1.04 -4.18
CA ASN A 131 -21.25 1.50 -4.10
C ASN A 131 -21.72 1.78 -2.66
N GLY A 132 -20.85 2.36 -1.84
CA GLY A 132 -21.13 2.69 -0.45
C GLY A 132 -21.11 1.51 0.53
N LYS A 133 -20.88 0.27 0.07
CA LYS A 133 -20.81 -0.94 0.90
C LYS A 133 -19.38 -1.44 1.00
N LYS A 134 -18.95 -1.83 2.21
CA LYS A 134 -17.67 -2.52 2.39
C LYS A 134 -17.74 -3.89 1.73
N CYS A 135 -16.74 -4.20 0.92
CA CYS A 135 -16.50 -5.51 0.32
C CYS A 135 -15.10 -5.99 0.68
N VAL A 136 -14.95 -7.30 0.80
CA VAL A 136 -13.68 -7.98 1.01
C VAL A 136 -13.46 -8.91 -0.17
N LEU A 137 -12.42 -8.64 -0.95
CA LEU A 137 -12.00 -9.46 -2.08
C LEU A 137 -10.76 -10.26 -1.67
N VAL A 138 -10.70 -11.52 -2.07
CA VAL A 138 -9.61 -12.42 -1.73
C VAL A 138 -9.15 -13.13 -2.99
N LYS A 139 -7.85 -13.08 -3.26
CA LYS A 139 -7.25 -13.76 -4.42
C LYS A 139 -6.02 -14.55 -4.00
N GLN A 140 -6.04 -15.84 -4.28
CA GLN A 140 -4.88 -16.69 -4.10
C GLN A 140 -3.90 -16.45 -5.26
N PRO A 141 -2.62 -16.09 -4.98
CA PRO A 141 -1.59 -16.06 -6.02
C PRO A 141 -1.28 -17.46 -6.54
N GLU A 142 -0.69 -17.52 -7.74
CA GLU A 142 -0.18 -18.77 -8.29
C GLU A 142 0.92 -19.35 -7.39
N ASP A 143 0.98 -20.68 -7.25
CA ASP A 143 2.02 -21.36 -6.47
C ASP A 143 3.37 -21.31 -7.22
N ILE A 144 4.09 -20.21 -7.03
CA ILE A 144 5.40 -19.96 -7.64
C ILE A 144 6.47 -20.04 -6.56
N LYS A 145 7.32 -21.06 -6.64
CA LYS A 145 8.48 -21.21 -5.75
C LYS A 145 9.59 -20.26 -6.18
N VAL A 146 9.78 -19.18 -5.42
CA VAL A 146 10.85 -18.19 -5.67
C VAL A 146 11.82 -18.15 -4.49
N LYS A 147 13.12 -18.18 -4.80
CA LYS A 147 14.19 -18.13 -3.77
C LYS A 147 14.34 -16.74 -3.16
N ASN A 148 14.04 -15.68 -3.91
CA ASN A 148 14.09 -14.30 -3.44
C ASN A 148 12.95 -13.47 -4.08
N PRO A 149 11.83 -13.23 -3.38
CA PRO A 149 10.69 -12.50 -3.91
C PRO A 149 10.82 -10.97 -3.79
N THR A 150 12.03 -10.43 -3.56
CA THR A 150 12.25 -8.98 -3.40
C THR A 150 11.64 -8.18 -4.56
N GLY A 151 10.93 -7.10 -4.22
CA GLY A 151 10.26 -6.21 -5.18
C GLY A 151 8.89 -6.69 -5.66
N ALA A 152 8.45 -7.91 -5.30
CA ALA A 152 7.13 -8.41 -5.69
C ALA A 152 5.99 -7.53 -5.14
N GLY A 153 6.12 -7.05 -3.90
CA GLY A 153 5.16 -6.12 -3.30
C GLY A 153 5.09 -4.78 -4.04
N ASP A 154 6.21 -4.27 -4.55
CA ASP A 154 6.24 -3.03 -5.32
C ASP A 154 5.59 -3.21 -6.70
N VAL A 155 5.84 -4.34 -7.37
CA VAL A 155 5.18 -4.70 -8.63
C VAL A 155 3.68 -4.84 -8.43
N PHE A 156 3.26 -5.51 -7.34
CA PHE A 156 1.87 -5.61 -6.97
C PHE A 156 1.26 -4.22 -6.79
N ALA A 157 1.86 -3.38 -5.93
CA ALA A 157 1.36 -2.06 -5.60
C ALA A 157 1.25 -1.16 -6.83
N ALA A 158 2.31 -1.12 -7.66
CA ALA A 158 2.32 -0.33 -8.88
C ALA A 158 1.20 -0.75 -9.84
N THR A 159 1.02 -2.06 -10.04
CA THR A 159 -0.02 -2.58 -10.94
C THR A 159 -1.41 -2.27 -10.39
N PHE A 160 -1.65 -2.59 -9.11
CA PHE A 160 -2.94 -2.40 -8.46
C PHE A 160 -3.36 -0.94 -8.49
N PHE A 161 -2.49 -0.02 -8.02
CA PHE A 161 -2.84 1.39 -7.96
C PHE A 161 -2.88 2.06 -9.33
N SER A 162 -2.10 1.62 -10.32
CA SER A 162 -2.25 2.12 -11.68
C SER A 162 -3.64 1.82 -12.26
N HIS A 163 -4.23 0.68 -11.89
CA HIS A 163 -5.59 0.31 -12.31
C HIS A 163 -6.64 1.13 -11.55
N ILE A 164 -6.50 1.24 -10.23
CA ILE A 164 -7.41 2.02 -9.38
C ILE A 164 -7.46 3.50 -9.77
N LEU A 165 -6.33 4.08 -10.21
CA LEU A 165 -6.29 5.49 -10.64
C LEU A 165 -6.93 5.71 -12.01
N VAL A 166 -7.13 4.67 -12.81
CA VAL A 166 -7.87 4.74 -14.07
C VAL A 166 -9.36 4.47 -13.86
N ASP A 167 -9.69 3.47 -13.05
CA ASP A 167 -11.05 3.10 -12.67
C ASP A 167 -11.09 2.63 -11.21
N ALA A 168 -11.45 3.55 -10.32
CA ALA A 168 -11.55 3.27 -8.88
C ALA A 168 -12.68 2.29 -8.53
N SER A 169 -13.61 2.02 -9.46
CA SER A 169 -14.71 1.08 -9.24
C SER A 169 -14.34 -0.37 -9.53
N ASP A 170 -13.32 -0.60 -10.36
CA ASP A 170 -12.87 -1.94 -10.78
C ASP A 170 -11.79 -2.53 -9.86
N VAL A 171 -12.13 -2.67 -8.58
CA VAL A 171 -11.21 -3.23 -7.56
C VAL A 171 -10.87 -4.69 -7.85
N GLN A 172 -11.83 -5.45 -8.42
CA GLN A 172 -11.62 -6.85 -8.79
C GLN A 172 -10.63 -6.97 -9.95
N GLY A 173 -10.80 -6.19 -11.02
CA GLY A 173 -9.86 -6.16 -12.14
C GLY A 173 -8.47 -5.69 -11.73
N ALA A 174 -8.38 -4.72 -10.81
CA ALA A 174 -7.11 -4.29 -10.22
C ALA A 174 -6.41 -5.42 -9.47
N LEU A 175 -7.14 -6.17 -8.64
CA LEU A 175 -6.62 -7.33 -7.89
C LEU A 175 -6.18 -8.47 -8.81
N ASP A 176 -6.99 -8.81 -9.82
CA ASP A 176 -6.66 -9.88 -10.75
C ASP A 176 -5.42 -9.54 -11.57
N SER A 177 -5.34 -8.30 -12.07
CA SER A 177 -4.20 -7.82 -12.87
C SER A 177 -2.92 -7.76 -12.04
N SER A 178 -2.99 -7.30 -10.78
CA SER A 178 -1.81 -7.20 -9.91
C SER A 178 -1.28 -8.56 -9.51
N VAL A 179 -2.15 -9.53 -9.20
CA VAL A 179 -1.73 -10.92 -8.92
C VAL A 179 -1.09 -11.56 -10.14
N ALA A 180 -1.70 -11.43 -11.33
CA ALA A 180 -1.14 -11.97 -12.57
C ALA A 180 0.23 -11.35 -12.90
N ARG A 181 0.35 -10.03 -12.81
CA ARG A 181 1.59 -9.31 -13.12
C ARG A 181 2.73 -9.62 -12.13
N THR A 182 2.39 -9.75 -10.86
CA THR A 182 3.35 -10.14 -9.82
C THR A 182 3.83 -11.57 -10.04
N SER A 183 2.92 -12.47 -10.44
CA SER A 183 3.24 -13.86 -10.79
C SER A 183 4.21 -13.91 -11.98
N GLU A 184 3.95 -13.17 -13.06
CA GLU A 184 4.85 -13.06 -14.21
C GLU A 184 6.25 -12.54 -13.82
N TYR A 185 6.31 -11.52 -12.94
CA TYR A 185 7.58 -11.00 -12.42
C TYR A 185 8.37 -12.06 -11.67
N LEU A 186 7.70 -12.78 -10.77
CA LEU A 186 8.28 -13.86 -9.97
C LEU A 186 8.79 -15.01 -10.85
N THR A 187 8.04 -15.44 -11.86
CA THR A 187 8.47 -16.46 -12.84
C THR A 187 9.69 -16.02 -13.66
N ARG A 188 9.79 -14.73 -14.02
CA ARG A 188 10.96 -14.21 -14.74
C ARG A 188 12.21 -14.17 -13.86
N LEU A 189 12.06 -13.88 -12.58
CA LEU A 189 13.17 -13.92 -11.62
C LEU A 189 13.72 -15.33 -11.46
N THR A 190 12.86 -16.35 -11.37
CA THR A 190 13.30 -17.75 -11.27
C THR A 190 14.05 -18.18 -12.53
N GLY A 191 13.50 -17.95 -13.72
CA GLY A 191 14.14 -18.31 -14.99
C GLY A 191 15.48 -17.59 -15.23
N ARG A 192 15.66 -16.36 -14.74
CA ARG A 192 16.95 -15.65 -14.81
C ARG A 192 18.00 -16.26 -13.87
N MET A 193 17.61 -16.74 -12.70
CA MET A 193 18.55 -17.38 -11.76
C MET A 193 18.99 -18.76 -12.24
N GLU A 194 18.13 -19.51 -12.92
CA GLU A 194 18.47 -20.82 -13.50
C GLU A 194 19.48 -20.69 -14.67
N ASN A 195 19.31 -19.68 -15.53
CA ASN A 195 20.21 -19.46 -16.67
C ASN A 195 21.58 -18.87 -16.30
N ASN A 196 21.74 -18.32 -15.09
CA ASN A 196 23.02 -17.79 -14.61
C ASN A 196 23.89 -18.85 -13.89
N HIS A 197 23.44 -20.10 -13.85
CA HIS A 197 24.17 -21.25 -13.30
C HIS A 197 24.62 -22.26 -14.38
N VAL A 198 24.74 -21.82 -15.64
CA VAL A 198 25.32 -22.58 -16.76
C VAL A 198 26.65 -21.96 -17.17
#